data_AF-A0AAV6Y0S5-F1
#
_entry.id   AF-A0AAV6Y0S5-F1
#
_cell.length_a   1.000
_cell.length_b   1.000
_cell.length_c   1.000
_cell.angle_alpha   90.00
_cell.angle_beta   90.00
_cell.angle_gamma   90.00
#
_symmetry.space_group_name_H-M   'P 1'
#
loop_
_entity.id
_entity.type
_entity.pdbx_description
1 polymer ?
#
loop_
_entity_poly.entity_id
_entity_poly.type
_entity_poly.pdbx_seq_one_letter_code
_entity_poly.pdbx_strand_id
1 'polypeptide(L)'
;MRLLGWWLMLVGTLRLGSVWFGFFDIWALRLAVFSQTTMSEVHGRTFGVWTLLTCTLCFLCAFNLDNKPLYLATFLSFVYAFGHFLTEYLIYHTMAIANLTTVGIFAGTSIIWMLLQWNSHQAVKSKHV
;
A
#
# COMPACT_ATOMS: atom_id res chain seq x y z
N MET A 1 10.72 0.52 -17.10
CA MET A 1 10.82 -0.68 -16.25
C MET A 1 11.50 -0.41 -14.90
N ARG A 2 12.70 0.20 -14.84
CA ARG A 2 13.42 0.43 -13.57
C ARG A 2 12.75 1.43 -12.62
N LEU A 3 12.15 2.52 -13.13
CA LEU A 3 11.59 3.58 -12.28
C LEU A 3 10.43 3.12 -11.38
N LEU A 4 9.53 2.28 -11.90
CA LEU A 4 8.41 1.71 -11.14
C LEU A 4 8.91 0.77 -10.03
N GLY A 5 9.94 -0.04 -10.31
CA GLY A 5 10.58 -0.88 -9.30
C GLY A 5 11.19 -0.06 -8.17
N TRP A 6 11.94 0.99 -8.50
CA TRP A 6 12.48 1.93 -7.51
C TRP A 6 11.37 2.62 -6.69
N TRP A 7 10.27 3.00 -7.32
CA TRP A 7 9.11 3.56 -6.63
C TRP A 7 8.48 2.56 -5.65
N LEU A 8 8.26 1.31 -6.08
CA LEU A 8 7.74 0.24 -5.23
C LEU A 8 8.68 -0.08 -4.06
N MET A 9 10.00 0.00 -4.26
CA MET A 9 10.97 -0.13 -3.16
C MET A 9 10.87 1.02 -2.16
N LEU A 10 10.71 2.25 -2.63
CA LEU A 10 10.50 3.42 -1.77
C LEU A 10 9.21 3.25 -0.95
N VAL A 11 8.10 2.91 -1.61
CA VAL A 11 6.81 2.67 -0.96
C VAL A 11 6.89 1.49 0.02
N GLY A 12 7.58 0.40 -0.35
CA GLY A 12 7.84 -0.73 0.52
C GLY A 12 8.65 -0.35 1.76
N THR A 13 9.67 0.50 1.61
CA THR A 13 10.51 0.99 2.71
C THR A 13 9.72 1.89 3.65
N LEU A 14 8.90 2.80 3.12
CA LEU A 14 7.98 3.63 3.92
C LEU A 14 7.00 2.76 4.72
N ARG A 15 6.45 1.71 4.10
CA ARG A 15 5.60 0.72 4.78
C ARG A 15 6.35 -0.02 5.89
N LEU A 16 7.62 -0.38 5.69
CA LEU A 16 8.47 -0.98 6.72
C LEU A 16 8.69 -0.04 7.91
N GLY A 17 8.97 1.24 7.65
CA GLY A 17 9.07 2.25 8.71
C GLY A 17 7.77 2.33 9.51
N SER A 18 6.63 2.28 8.82
CA SER A 18 5.29 2.26 9.44
C SER A 18 5.08 1.05 10.36
N VAL A 19 5.55 -0.14 9.94
CA VAL A 19 5.52 -1.38 10.75
C VAL A 19 6.40 -1.24 11.99
N TRP A 20 7.61 -0.73 11.82
CA TRP A 20 8.56 -0.56 12.93
C TRP A 20 7.95 0.32 14.02
N PHE A 21 7.38 1.46 13.64
CA PHE A 21 6.64 2.31 14.57
C PHE A 21 5.39 1.61 15.14
N GLY A 22 4.66 0.82 14.35
CA GLY A 22 3.49 0.06 14.83
C GLY A 22 3.80 -1.05 15.84
N PHE A 23 4.99 -1.65 15.78
CA PHE A 23 5.41 -2.72 16.71
C PHE A 23 6.10 -2.18 17.97
N PHE A 24 6.96 -1.18 17.83
CA PHE A 24 7.73 -0.62 18.96
C PHE A 24 7.06 0.58 19.63
N ASP A 25 6.23 1.33 18.92
CA ASP A 25 5.52 2.53 19.40
C ASP A 25 4.03 2.51 19.01
N ILE A 26 3.26 1.61 19.63
CA ILE A 26 1.79 1.53 19.49
C ILE A 26 1.10 2.89 19.75
N TRP A 27 1.71 3.75 20.57
CA TRP A 27 1.22 5.09 20.87
C TRP A 27 1.34 6.07 19.68
N ALA A 28 2.41 5.98 18.88
CA ALA A 28 2.58 6.81 17.69
C ALA A 28 1.62 6.40 16.56
N LEU A 29 1.35 5.08 16.41
CA LEU A 29 0.36 4.58 15.46
C LEU A 29 -1.08 4.98 15.86
N ARG A 30 -1.40 4.91 17.15
CA ARG A 30 -2.68 5.39 17.70
C ARG A 30 -2.88 6.89 17.48
N LEU A 31 -1.86 7.72 17.73
CA LEU A 31 -1.95 9.16 17.51
C LEU A 31 -2.00 9.54 16.03
N ALA A 32 -1.28 8.81 15.18
CA ALA A 32 -1.14 9.12 13.76
C ALA A 32 -2.28 8.57 12.89
N VAL A 33 -3.02 7.53 13.30
CA VAL A 33 -4.00 6.86 12.42
C VAL A 33 -5.41 6.77 13.03
N PHE A 34 -5.53 6.49 14.33
CA PHE A 34 -6.82 6.27 15.01
C PHE A 34 -6.94 7.12 16.29
N SER A 35 -6.95 8.45 16.15
CA SER A 35 -7.00 9.34 17.33
C SER A 35 -8.32 9.30 18.10
N GLN A 36 -9.36 8.65 17.56
CA GLN A 36 -10.74 8.68 18.06
C GLN A 36 -11.23 7.34 18.66
N THR A 37 -10.46 6.25 18.61
CA THR A 37 -10.93 4.93 19.10
C THR A 37 -9.88 4.13 19.88
N THR A 38 -10.34 3.36 20.87
CA THR A 38 -9.54 2.45 21.67
C THR A 38 -9.23 1.18 20.87
N MET A 39 -8.14 1.21 20.09
CA MET A 39 -7.66 0.03 19.36
C MET A 39 -7.09 -1.04 20.29
N SER A 40 -7.66 -2.25 20.31
CA SER A 40 -7.07 -3.38 21.06
C SER A 40 -5.64 -3.67 20.59
N GLU A 41 -4.73 -4.01 21.52
CA GLU A 41 -3.33 -4.32 21.19
C GLU A 41 -3.19 -5.41 20.11
N VAL A 42 -4.12 -6.36 20.09
CA VAL A 42 -4.16 -7.43 19.09
C VAL A 42 -4.42 -6.88 17.69
N HIS A 43 -5.25 -5.84 17.57
CA HIS A 43 -5.54 -5.21 16.27
C HIS A 43 -4.30 -4.49 15.71
N GLY A 44 -3.54 -3.80 16.57
CA GLY A 44 -2.29 -3.14 16.17
C GLY A 44 -1.24 -4.14 15.64
N ARG A 45 -1.09 -5.29 16.30
CA ARG A 45 -0.18 -6.36 15.84
C ARG A 45 -0.64 -6.96 14.51
N THR A 46 -1.94 -7.20 14.33
CA THR A 46 -2.50 -7.69 13.06
C THR A 46 -2.30 -6.70 11.92
N PHE A 47 -2.51 -5.40 12.16
CA PHE A 47 -2.24 -4.35 11.19
C PHE A 47 -0.75 -4.29 10.81
N GLY A 48 0.15 -4.47 11.79
CA GLY A 48 1.58 -4.58 11.56
C GLY A 48 1.96 -5.78 10.69
N VAL A 49 1.44 -6.98 10.98
CA VAL A 49 1.67 -8.19 10.19
C VAL A 49 1.10 -8.06 8.77
N TRP A 50 -0.09 -7.50 8.63
CA TRP A 50 -0.67 -7.22 7.32
C TRP A 50 0.20 -6.26 6.51
N THR A 51 0.70 -5.19 7.12
CA THR A 51 1.58 -4.22 6.47
C THR A 51 2.91 -4.87 6.05
N LEU A 52 3.49 -5.75 6.88
CA LEU A 52 4.68 -6.56 6.52
C LEU A 52 4.43 -7.44 5.28
N LEU A 53 3.25 -8.07 5.20
CA LEU A 53 2.88 -8.88 4.04
C LEU A 53 2.81 -8.01 2.77
N THR A 54 2.14 -6.87 2.84
CA THR A 54 2.06 -5.95 1.68
C THR A 54 3.41 -5.36 1.29
N CYS A 55 4.30 -5.15 2.26
CA CYS A 55 5.67 -4.71 2.04
C CYS A 55 6.48 -5.76 1.30
N THR A 56 6.38 -7.02 1.72
CA THR A 56 7.01 -8.15 1.04
C THR A 56 6.55 -8.26 -0.41
N LEU A 57 5.24 -8.09 -0.67
CA LEU A 57 4.70 -8.03 -2.03
C LEU A 57 5.33 -6.88 -2.85
N CYS A 58 5.48 -5.69 -2.27
CA CYS A 58 6.11 -4.55 -2.96
C CYS A 58 7.56 -4.84 -3.34
N PHE A 59 8.36 -5.43 -2.45
CA PHE A 59 9.73 -5.81 -2.75
C PHE A 59 9.81 -6.92 -3.80
N LEU A 60 9.04 -7.99 -3.63
CA LEU A 60 9.01 -9.10 -4.59
C LEU A 60 8.58 -8.61 -5.99
N CYS A 61 7.58 -7.73 -6.06
CA CYS A 61 7.16 -7.13 -7.30
C CYS A 61 8.23 -6.19 -7.87
N ALA A 62 8.93 -5.42 -7.03
CA ALA A 62 10.00 -4.52 -7.49
C ALA A 62 11.18 -5.29 -8.11
N PHE A 63 11.56 -6.44 -7.55
CA PHE A 63 12.60 -7.30 -8.10
C PHE A 63 12.12 -8.11 -9.32
N ASN A 64 10.82 -8.37 -9.43
CA ASN A 64 10.27 -9.25 -10.46
C ASN A 64 9.02 -8.67 -11.14
N LEU A 65 9.21 -7.53 -11.80
CA LEU A 65 8.16 -6.77 -12.51
C LEU A 65 7.57 -7.52 -13.72
N ASP A 66 8.29 -8.48 -14.29
CA ASP A 66 7.84 -9.25 -15.46
C ASP A 66 6.82 -10.33 -15.10
N ASN A 67 6.74 -10.73 -13.82
CA ASN A 67 5.77 -11.68 -13.34
C ASN A 67 4.38 -11.05 -13.20
N LYS A 68 3.53 -11.24 -14.22
CA LYS A 68 2.13 -10.84 -14.23
C LYS A 68 1.33 -11.17 -12.94
N PRO A 69 1.42 -12.37 -12.35
CA PRO A 69 0.66 -12.66 -11.13
C PRO A 69 1.14 -11.86 -9.92
N LEU A 70 2.46 -11.65 -9.76
CA LEU A 70 3.04 -10.83 -8.69
C LEU A 70 2.65 -9.35 -8.84
N TYR A 71 2.66 -8.87 -10.08
CA TYR A 71 2.22 -7.53 -10.42
C TYR A 71 0.76 -7.30 -10.03
N LEU A 72 -0.13 -8.23 -10.42
CA LEU A 72 -1.55 -8.14 -10.14
C LEU A 72 -1.84 -8.30 -8.63
N ALA A 73 -1.12 -9.18 -7.93
CA ALA A 73 -1.23 -9.32 -6.48
C ALA A 73 -0.84 -8.03 -5.74
N THR A 74 0.25 -7.38 -6.17
CA THR A 74 0.72 -6.11 -5.60
C THR A 74 -0.25 -4.98 -5.89
N PHE A 75 -0.78 -4.93 -7.11
CA PHE A 75 -1.83 -3.99 -7.50
C PHE A 75 -3.08 -4.16 -6.63
N LEU A 76 -3.58 -5.39 -6.49
CA LEU A 76 -4.72 -5.70 -5.62
C LEU A 76 -4.45 -5.32 -4.16
N SER A 77 -3.24 -5.52 -3.66
CA SER A 77 -2.86 -5.11 -2.31
C SER A 77 -3.01 -3.60 -2.09
N PHE A 78 -2.65 -2.76 -3.07
CA PHE A 78 -2.91 -1.32 -3.01
C PHE A 78 -4.41 -1.00 -3.04
N VAL A 79 -5.18 -1.70 -3.88
CA VAL A 79 -6.64 -1.52 -3.96
C VAL A 79 -7.33 -1.88 -2.64
N TYR A 80 -6.96 -3.00 -2.02
CA TYR A 80 -7.51 -3.42 -0.73
C TYR A 80 -7.13 -2.45 0.38
N ALA A 81 -5.87 -1.98 0.40
CA ALA A 81 -5.47 -0.95 1.35
C ALA A 81 -6.32 0.31 1.18
N PHE A 82 -6.41 0.84 -0.04
CA PHE A 82 -7.22 2.03 -0.33
C PHE A 82 -8.69 1.83 0.04
N GLY A 83 -9.28 0.68 -0.29
CA GLY A 83 -10.66 0.34 0.06
C GLY A 83 -10.88 0.27 1.58
N HIS A 84 -9.95 -0.31 2.33
CA HIS A 84 -10.01 -0.32 3.79
C HIS A 84 -9.96 1.09 4.36
N PHE A 85 -9.03 1.94 3.92
CA PHE A 85 -8.96 3.33 4.39
C PHE A 85 -10.19 4.15 3.98
N LEU A 86 -10.74 3.89 2.79
CA LEU A 86 -11.94 4.56 2.29
C LEU A 86 -13.20 4.16 3.07
N THR A 87 -13.35 2.88 3.39
CA THR A 87 -14.47 2.38 4.22
C THR A 87 -14.36 2.88 5.65
N GLU A 88 -13.16 2.92 6.21
CA GLU A 88 -12.88 3.51 7.53
C GLU A 88 -13.26 5.00 7.59
N TYR A 89 -13.02 5.74 6.51
CA TYR A 89 -13.42 7.15 6.40
C TYR A 89 -14.92 7.35 6.19
N LEU A 90 -15.54 6.62 5.25
CA LEU A 90 -16.93 6.83 4.83
C LEU A 90 -17.96 6.22 5.78
N ILE A 91 -17.64 5.08 6.41
CA ILE A 91 -18.60 4.31 7.22
C ILE A 91 -18.32 4.51 8.70
N TYR A 92 -17.05 4.37 9.11
CA TYR A 92 -16.69 4.32 10.53
C TYR A 92 -16.30 5.69 11.11
N HIS A 93 -15.98 6.68 10.26
CA HIS A 93 -15.59 8.03 10.69
C HIS A 93 -14.46 8.07 11.74
N THR A 94 -13.64 7.03 11.80
CA THR A 94 -12.58 6.82 12.80
C THR A 94 -11.24 7.42 12.39
N MET A 95 -11.13 7.92 11.15
CA MET A 95 -9.90 8.52 10.59
C MET A 95 -10.02 10.02 10.34
N ALA A 96 -8.96 10.75 10.68
CA ALA A 96 -8.78 12.14 10.27
C ALA A 96 -8.48 12.25 8.77
N ILE A 97 -9.11 13.22 8.10
CA ILE A 97 -8.97 13.50 6.66
C ILE A 97 -7.51 13.60 6.21
N ALA A 98 -6.63 14.19 7.03
CA ALA A 98 -5.22 14.35 6.72
C ALA A 98 -4.48 13.01 6.46
N ASN A 99 -4.84 11.97 7.20
CA ASN A 99 -4.22 10.65 7.06
C ASN A 99 -4.71 9.94 5.80
N LEU A 100 -6.01 10.09 5.49
CA LEU A 100 -6.59 9.58 4.26
C LEU A 100 -5.97 10.23 3.02
N THR A 101 -5.69 11.53 3.09
CA THR A 101 -5.10 12.25 1.93
C THR A 101 -3.69 11.73 1.64
N THR A 102 -2.90 11.53 2.69
CA THR A 102 -1.52 11.01 2.57
C THR A 102 -1.52 9.60 1.98
N VAL A 103 -2.33 8.68 2.55
CA VAL A 103 -2.45 7.31 2.06
C VAL A 103 -3.03 7.27 0.65
N GLY A 104 -4.03 8.10 0.36
CA GLY A 104 -4.66 8.21 -0.95
C GLY A 104 -3.70 8.68 -2.03
N ILE A 105 -2.79 9.61 -1.73
CA ILE A 105 -1.75 10.03 -2.66
C ILE A 105 -0.77 8.89 -2.93
N PHE A 106 -0.23 8.23 -1.91
CA PHE A 106 0.75 7.15 -2.11
C PHE A 106 0.15 5.89 -2.76
N ALA A 107 -1.04 5.47 -2.32
CA ALA A 107 -1.74 4.32 -2.90
C ALA A 107 -2.27 4.66 -4.31
N GLY A 108 -2.89 5.82 -4.49
CA GLY A 108 -3.45 6.27 -5.76
C GLY A 108 -2.38 6.46 -6.83
N THR A 109 -1.26 7.13 -6.50
CA THR A 109 -0.13 7.25 -7.44
C THR A 109 0.45 5.90 -7.83
N SER A 110 0.58 4.96 -6.88
CA SER A 110 1.06 3.61 -7.17
C SER A 110 0.10 2.83 -8.06
N ILE A 111 -1.22 2.91 -7.82
CA ILE A 111 -2.27 2.28 -8.64
C ILE A 111 -2.26 2.84 -10.06
N ILE A 112 -2.25 4.17 -10.22
CA ILE A 112 -2.25 4.82 -11.55
C ILE A 112 -0.99 4.46 -12.32
N TRP A 113 0.17 4.49 -11.67
CA TRP A 113 1.43 4.16 -12.33
C TRP A 113 1.48 2.69 -12.74
N MET A 114 0.97 1.79 -11.90
CA MET A 114 0.84 0.38 -12.25
C MET A 114 -0.15 0.14 -13.40
N LEU A 115 -1.25 0.88 -13.48
CA LEU A 115 -2.20 0.78 -14.60
C LEU A 115 -1.61 1.30 -15.92
N LEU A 116 -0.92 2.45 -15.88
CA LEU A 116 -0.28 3.03 -17.06
C LEU A 116 0.78 2.09 -17.63
N GLN A 117 1.62 1.49 -16.77
CA GLN A 117 2.64 0.53 -17.17
C GLN A 117 2.01 -0.76 -17.74
N TRP A 118 0.88 -1.22 -17.19
CA TRP A 118 0.17 -2.39 -17.72
C TRP A 118 -0.37 -2.12 -19.14
N ASN A 119 -0.96 -0.93 -19.34
CA ASN A 119 -1.50 -0.54 -20.64
C ASN A 119 -0.39 -0.37 -21.69
N SER A 120 0.77 0.19 -21.31
CA SER A 120 1.91 0.31 -22.23
C SER A 120 2.49 -1.05 -22.63
N HIS A 121 2.57 -2.02 -21.70
CA HIS A 121 3.02 -3.38 -22.02
C HIS A 121 2.03 -4.14 -22.93
N GLN A 122 0.72 -3.92 -22.77
CA GLN A 122 -0.31 -4.47 -23.67
C GLN A 122 -0.23 -3.86 -25.08
N ALA A 123 -0.06 -2.53 -25.17
CA ALA A 123 0.04 -1.81 -26.44
C ALA A 123 1.27 -2.21 -27.27
N VAL A 124 2.42 -2.46 -26.62
CA VAL A 124 3.63 -2.98 -27.29
C VAL A 124 3.40 -4.40 -27.79
N LYS A 125 2.73 -5.25 -27.02
CA LYS A 125 2.43 -6.62 -27.44
C LYS A 125 1.48 -6.66 -28.64
N SER A 126 0.53 -5.72 -28.73
CA SER A 126 -0.39 -5.61 -29.86
C SER A 126 0.26 -5.09 -31.16
N LYS A 127 1.42 -4.43 -31.08
CA LYS A 127 2.15 -3.94 -32.27
C LYS A 127 3.08 -4.98 -32.89
N HIS A 128 3.32 -6.09 -32.21
CA HIS A 128 4.21 -7.18 -32.64
C HIS A 128 3.44 -8.47 -32.96
N VAL A 129 2.12 -8.40 -33.12
CA VAL A 129 1.25 -9.48 -33.62
C VAL A 129 0.77 -9.11 -35.02
#